data_AF-A0A4Y5T9X6-F1
#
_entry.id   AF-A0A4Y5T9X6-F1
#
_cell.length_a   1.000
_cell.length_b   1.000
_cell.length_c   1.000
_cell.angle_alpha   90.00
_cell.angle_beta   90.00
_cell.angle_gamma   90.00
#
_symmetry.space_group_name_H-M   'P 1'
#
loop_
_entity.id
_entity.type
_entity.pdbx_description
1 polymer ?
#
loop_
_entity_poly.entity_id
_entity_poly.type
_entity_poly.pdbx_seq_one_letter_code
_entity_poly.pdbx_strand_id
1 'polypeptide(L)'
;IAPSTMALVRNMFHDPRQRQFAIGVWIAAFSLGSAIGPLVGGVLLEFFHWGAVFWLNVPVMLLTLALGPRFLPEYRDPDAGHLDLASVLLSLAAVLLTIYGLKQLAEHGAGLASMAALLAGLA
;
A
#
# COMPACT_ATOMS: atom_id res chain seq x y z
N ILE A 1 -2.84 -0.91 -0.67
CA ILE A 1 -3.24 -1.82 -1.78
C ILE A 1 -4.58 -2.48 -1.47
N ALA A 2 -4.69 -3.26 -0.39
CA ALA A 2 -5.89 -4.02 -0.03
C ALA A 2 -7.23 -3.24 0.00
N PRO A 3 -7.37 -2.07 0.67
CA PRO A 3 -8.67 -1.39 0.77
C PRO A 3 -9.15 -0.81 -0.58
N SER A 4 -8.24 -0.23 -1.36
CA SER A 4 -8.57 0.37 -2.66
C SER A 4 -8.97 -0.68 -3.70
N THR A 5 -8.26 -1.82 -3.75
CA THR A 5 -8.61 -2.92 -4.68
C THR A 5 -9.90 -3.62 -4.27
N MET A 6 -10.14 -3.81 -2.96
CA MET A 6 -11.40 -4.39 -2.48
C MET A 6 -12.61 -3.48 -2.73
N ALA A 7 -12.47 -2.16 -2.57
CA ALA A 7 -13.52 -1.21 -2.91
C ALA A 7 -13.87 -1.28 -4.40
N LEU A 8 -12.86 -1.39 -5.27
CA LEU A 8 -13.04 -1.53 -6.71
C LEU A 8 -13.78 -2.82 -7.08
N VAL A 9 -13.38 -3.96 -6.50
CA VAL A 9 -14.06 -5.25 -6.73
C VAL A 9 -15.53 -5.20 -6.28
N ARG A 10 -15.83 -4.57 -5.13
CA ARG A 10 -17.21 -4.43 -4.66
C ARG A 10 -18.07 -3.56 -5.58
N ASN A 11 -17.47 -2.56 -6.22
CA ASN A 11 -18.17 -1.65 -7.11
C ASN A 11 -18.33 -2.21 -8.54
N MET A 12 -17.40 -3.06 -9.00
CA MET A 12 -17.49 -3.70 -10.33
C MET A 12 -18.50 -4.85 -10.39
N PHE A 13 -18.67 -5.59 -9.28
CA PHE A 13 -19.56 -6.76 -9.22
C PHE A 13 -20.77 -6.48 -8.32
N HIS A 14 -21.89 -6.10 -8.95
CA HIS A 14 -23.15 -5.87 -8.25
C HIS A 14 -23.85 -7.17 -7.80
N ASP A 15 -23.62 -8.28 -8.52
CA ASP A 15 -24.10 -9.60 -8.12
C ASP A 15 -23.27 -10.14 -6.93
N PRO A 16 -23.90 -10.47 -5.78
CA PRO A 16 -23.23 -11.03 -4.61
C PRO A 16 -22.37 -12.28 -4.91
N ARG A 17 -22.80 -13.15 -5.83
CA ARG A 17 -22.07 -14.39 -6.18
C ARG A 17 -20.79 -14.09 -6.95
N GLN A 18 -20.88 -13.21 -7.95
CA GLN A 18 -19.71 -12.80 -8.74
C GLN A 18 -18.70 -12.06 -7.87
N ARG A 19 -19.17 -11.21 -6.96
CA ARG A 19 -18.33 -10.50 -6.00
C ARG A 19 -17.59 -11.44 -5.06
N GLN A 20 -18.27 -12.45 -4.52
CA GLN A 20 -17.64 -13.46 -3.66
C GLN A 20 -16.55 -14.24 -4.41
N PHE A 21 -16.83 -14.62 -5.66
CA PHE A 21 -15.83 -15.27 -6.52
C PHE A 21 -14.62 -14.36 -6.79
N ALA A 22 -14.87 -13.10 -7.18
CA ALA A 22 -13.81 -12.14 -7.45
C ALA A 22 -12.91 -11.87 -6.24
N ILE A 23 -13.51 -11.75 -5.04
CA ILE A 23 -12.75 -11.63 -3.78
C ILE A 23 -11.95 -12.91 -3.53
N GLY A 24 -12.52 -14.09 -3.76
CA GLY A 24 -11.82 -15.37 -3.62
C GLY A 24 -10.59 -15.45 -4.53
N VAL A 25 -10.73 -15.08 -5.81
CA VAL A 25 -9.60 -15.01 -6.76
C VAL A 25 -8.55 -14.00 -6.33
N TRP A 26 -8.98 -12.83 -5.84
CA TRP A 26 -8.06 -11.79 -5.34
C TRP A 26 -7.23 -12.29 -4.15
N ILE A 27 -7.87 -12.95 -3.17
CA ILE A 27 -7.18 -13.54 -2.01
C ILE A 27 -6.23 -14.66 -2.46
N ALA A 28 -6.67 -15.55 -3.36
CA ALA A 28 -5.84 -16.65 -3.85
C ALA A 28 -4.59 -16.14 -4.57
N ALA A 29 -4.74 -15.14 -5.44
CA ALA A 29 -3.62 -14.51 -6.13
C ALA A 29 -2.65 -13.84 -5.16
N PHE A 30 -3.17 -13.14 -4.14
CA PHE A 30 -2.33 -12.51 -3.11
C PHE A 30 -1.54 -13.55 -2.30
N SER A 31 -2.20 -14.61 -1.84
CA SER A 31 -1.56 -15.69 -1.07
C SER A 31 -0.50 -16.41 -1.90
N LEU A 32 -0.81 -16.71 -3.17
CA LEU A 32 0.13 -17.35 -4.08
C LEU A 32 1.35 -16.46 -4.34
N GLY A 33 1.12 -15.17 -4.60
CA GLY A 33 2.20 -14.20 -4.77
C GLY A 33 3.07 -14.05 -3.52
N SER A 34 2.46 -14.05 -2.32
CA SER A 34 3.19 -13.99 -1.05
C SER A 34 4.02 -15.24 -0.78
N ALA A 35 3.55 -16.42 -1.20
CA ALA A 35 4.28 -17.67 -1.02
C ALA A 35 5.43 -17.80 -2.04
N ILE A 36 5.17 -17.50 -3.31
CA ILE A 36 6.13 -17.66 -4.40
C ILE A 36 7.14 -16.50 -4.45
N GLY A 37 6.74 -15.30 -4.05
CA GLY A 37 7.55 -14.08 -4.14
C GLY A 37 8.95 -14.21 -3.53
N PRO A 38 9.09 -14.64 -2.26
CA PRO A 38 10.39 -14.84 -1.62
C PRO A 38 11.23 -15.92 -2.29
N LEU A 39 10.61 -17.01 -2.76
CA LEU A 39 11.29 -18.09 -3.48
C LEU A 39 11.90 -17.59 -4.79
N VAL A 40 11.10 -16.92 -5.61
CA VAL A 40 11.57 -16.35 -6.89
C VAL A 40 12.59 -15.25 -6.65
N GLY A 41 12.37 -14.38 -5.67
CA GLY A 41 13.32 -13.33 -5.28
C GLY A 41 14.65 -13.91 -4.82
N GLY A 42 14.64 -14.96 -3.99
CA GLY A 42 15.85 -15.64 -3.53
C GLY A 42 16.66 -16.24 -4.67
N VAL A 43 15.99 -16.98 -5.58
CA VAL A 43 16.63 -17.54 -6.77
C VAL A 43 17.21 -16.43 -7.67
N LEU A 44 16.47 -15.35 -7.90
CA LEU A 44 16.99 -14.23 -8.69
C LEU A 44 18.25 -13.62 -8.08
N LEU A 45 18.33 -13.51 -6.76
CA LEU A 45 19.50 -12.98 -6.05
C LEU A 45 20.68 -13.96 -6.02
N GLU A 46 20.43 -15.26 -6.17
CA GLU A 46 21.47 -16.28 -6.27
C GLU A 46 22.22 -16.20 -7.61
N PHE A 47 21.48 -15.96 -8.71
CA PHE A 47 22.05 -15.94 -10.06
C PHE A 47 22.34 -14.55 -10.61
N PHE A 48 21.67 -13.51 -10.10
CA PHE A 48 21.78 -12.14 -10.59
C PHE A 48 22.07 -11.15 -9.48
N HIS A 49 22.55 -9.96 -9.86
CA HIS A 49 22.73 -8.87 -8.92
C HIS A 49 21.37 -8.40 -8.35
N TRP A 50 21.40 -7.75 -7.20
CA TRP A 50 20.23 -7.21 -6.49
C TRP A 50 19.19 -6.49 -7.35
N GLY A 51 19.62 -5.79 -8.41
CA GLY A 51 18.72 -5.07 -9.31
C GLY A 51 17.77 -5.95 -10.13
N ALA A 52 18.08 -7.24 -10.31
CA ALA A 52 17.25 -8.15 -11.09
C ALA A 52 15.84 -8.34 -10.50
N VAL A 53 15.71 -8.28 -9.16
CA VAL A 53 14.41 -8.39 -8.48
C VAL A 53 13.47 -7.25 -8.88
N PHE A 54 14.01 -6.06 -9.19
CA PHE A 54 13.21 -4.93 -9.67
C PHE A 54 12.76 -5.12 -11.12
N TRP A 55 13.63 -5.65 -11.97
CA TRP A 55 13.30 -5.94 -13.37
C TRP A 55 12.15 -6.95 -13.50
N LEU A 56 12.00 -7.89 -12.56
CA LEU A 56 10.84 -8.79 -12.52
C LEU A 56 9.51 -8.05 -12.33
N ASN A 57 9.50 -6.95 -11.57
CA ASN A 57 8.29 -6.16 -11.33
C ASN A 57 7.88 -5.31 -12.53
N VAL A 58 8.85 -4.89 -13.36
CA VAL A 58 8.62 -4.03 -14.53
C VAL A 58 7.59 -4.62 -15.51
N PRO A 59 7.70 -5.86 -16.00
CA PRO A 59 6.73 -6.43 -16.94
C PRO A 59 5.33 -6.56 -16.31
N VAL A 60 5.23 -6.89 -15.02
CA VAL A 60 3.95 -6.96 -14.30
C VAL A 60 3.29 -5.59 -14.21
N MET A 61 4.09 -4.54 -13.94
CA MET A 61 3.62 -3.16 -13.93
C MET A 61 3.16 -2.72 -15.33
N LEU A 62 3.94 -3.01 -16.36
CA LEU A 62 3.60 -2.68 -17.75
C LEU A 62 2.30 -3.34 -18.20
N LEU A 63 2.10 -4.62 -17.88
CA LEU A 63 0.85 -5.32 -18.15
C LEU A 63 -0.33 -4.64 -17.43
N THR A 64 -0.14 -4.26 -16.16
CA THR A 64 -1.17 -3.57 -15.39
C THR A 64 -1.50 -2.19 -15.98
N LEU A 65 -0.50 -1.45 -16.46
CA LEU A 65 -0.68 -0.15 -17.12
C LEU A 65 -1.35 -0.28 -18.50
N ALA A 66 -1.06 -1.36 -19.23
CA ALA A 66 -1.65 -1.59 -20.54
C ALA A 66 -3.11 -2.08 -20.44
N LEU A 67 -3.39 -2.99 -19.51
CA LEU A 67 -4.71 -3.61 -19.35
C LEU A 67 -5.63 -2.80 -18.42
N GLY A 68 -5.07 -2.10 -17.44
CA GLY A 68 -5.79 -1.33 -16.43
C GLY A 68 -6.83 -0.38 -17.02
N PRO A 69 -6.47 0.54 -17.93
CA PRO A 69 -7.42 1.50 -18.52
C PRO A 69 -8.57 0.84 -19.31
N ARG A 70 -8.36 -0.38 -19.81
CA ARG A 70 -9.38 -1.12 -20.58
C ARG A 70 -10.38 -1.83 -19.66
N PHE A 71 -9.90 -2.44 -18.58
CA PHE A 71 -10.71 -3.31 -17.72
C PHE A 71 -11.17 -2.65 -16.42
N LEU A 72 -10.45 -1.63 -15.94
CA LEU A 72 -10.80 -0.91 -14.73
C LEU A 72 -11.62 0.32 -15.13
N PRO A 73 -12.84 0.47 -14.62
CA PRO A 73 -13.60 1.70 -14.81
C PRO A 73 -12.84 2.86 -14.16
N GLU A 74 -12.66 3.94 -14.91
CA GLU A 74 -12.09 5.18 -14.39
C GLU A 74 -13.04 5.74 -13.32
N TYR A 75 -12.60 5.68 -12.05
CA TYR A 75 -13.35 6.27 -10.94
C TYR A 75 -12.72 7.62 -10.59
N ARG A 76 -13.21 8.67 -11.25
CA ARG A 76 -12.90 10.07 -10.91
C ARG A 76 -14.12 10.67 -10.25
N ASP A 77 -13.94 11.12 -9.01
CA ASP A 77 -14.92 11.97 -8.34
C ASP A 77 -14.89 13.37 -8.99
N PRO A 78 -15.95 13.79 -9.69
CA PRO A 78 -16.00 15.10 -10.35
C PRO A 78 -15.98 16.26 -9.34
N ASP A 79 -16.40 16.00 -8.10
CA ASP A 79 -16.47 16.97 -7.00
C ASP A 79 -15.33 16.78 -5.98
N ALA A 80 -14.25 16.11 -6.39
CA ALA A 80 -13.07 15.97 -5.55
C ALA A 80 -12.58 17.34 -5.08
N GLY A 81 -12.68 17.59 -3.77
CA GLY A 81 -12.26 18.84 -3.16
C GLY A 81 -10.79 19.16 -3.43
N HIS A 82 -10.45 20.45 -3.34
CA HIS A 82 -9.08 20.92 -3.52
C HIS A 82 -8.11 20.21 -2.56
N LEU A 83 -6.92 19.89 -3.06
CA LEU A 83 -5.84 19.27 -2.29
C LEU A 83 -5.40 20.24 -1.18
N ASP A 84 -5.78 19.94 0.07
CA ASP A 84 -5.37 20.73 1.23
C ASP A 84 -3.94 20.37 1.63
N LEU A 85 -2.98 21.11 1.07
CA LEU A 85 -1.56 20.95 1.34
C LEU A 85 -1.22 21.14 2.82
N ALA A 86 -1.96 21.98 3.55
CA ALA A 86 -1.72 22.17 4.98
C ALA A 86 -2.09 20.92 5.76
N SER A 87 -3.26 20.32 5.48
CA SER A 87 -3.67 19.04 6.07
C SER A 87 -2.71 17.90 5.72
N VAL A 88 -2.18 17.86 4.49
CA VAL A 88 -1.17 16.86 4.10
C VAL A 88 0.11 17.03 4.93
N LEU A 89 0.61 18.26 5.07
CA LEU A 89 1.81 18.54 5.86
C LEU A 89 1.60 18.25 7.34
N LEU A 90 0.45 18.62 7.91
CA LEU A 90 0.08 18.30 9.29
C LEU A 90 -0.01 16.78 9.50
N SER A 91 -0.64 16.05 8.59
CA SER A 91 -0.72 14.58 8.66
C SER A 91 0.66 13.92 8.60
N LEU A 92 1.53 14.38 7.70
CA LEU A 92 2.90 13.91 7.61
C LEU A 92 3.69 14.20 8.89
N ALA A 93 3.60 15.43 9.40
CA ALA A 93 4.26 15.83 10.64
C ALA A 93 3.76 15.00 11.83
N ALA A 94 2.45 14.79 11.94
CA ALA A 94 1.84 13.98 12.98
C ALA A 94 2.39 12.55 12.98
N VAL A 95 2.34 11.87 11.83
CA VAL A 95 2.85 10.49 11.68
C VAL A 95 4.34 10.40 12.00
N LEU A 96 5.14 11.34 11.49
CA LEU A 96 6.59 11.34 11.73
C LEU A 96 6.93 11.56 13.21
N LEU A 97 6.27 12.51 13.86
CA LEU A 97 6.47 12.82 15.27
C LEU A 97 6.02 11.66 16.17
N THR A 98 4.91 11.00 15.86
CA THR A 98 4.46 9.82 16.58
C THR A 98 5.45 8.66 16.45
N ILE A 99 5.91 8.36 15.23
CA ILE A 99 6.89 7.29 14.99
C ILE A 99 8.21 7.61 15.69
N TYR A 100 8.66 8.86 15.60
CA TYR A 100 9.90 9.31 16.25
C TYR A 100 9.80 9.22 17.77
N GLY A 101 8.71 9.73 18.36
CA GLY A 101 8.47 9.66 19.80
C GLY A 101 8.39 8.22 20.31
N LEU A 102 7.76 7.32 19.55
CA LEU A 102 7.71 5.89 19.88
C LEU A 102 9.09 5.23 19.82
N LYS A 103 9.90 5.53 18.80
CA LYS A 103 11.28 5.04 18.71
C LYS A 103 12.13 5.54 19.88
N GLN A 104 12.04 6.84 20.17
CA GLN A 104 12.80 7.45 21.25
C GLN A 104 12.40 6.87 22.62
N LEU A 105 11.10 6.62 22.83
CA LEU A 105 10.59 5.94 24.02
C LEU A 105 11.14 4.52 24.17
N ALA A 106 11.22 3.77 23.06
CA ALA A 106 11.72 2.40 23.06
C ALA A 106 13.24 2.31 23.27
N GLU A 107 14.01 3.22 22.68
CA GLU A 107 15.49 3.23 22.79
C GLU A 107 16.00 3.85 24.09
N HIS A 108 15.35 4.91 24.58
CA HIS A 108 15.89 5.75 25.65
C HIS A 108 14.96 5.86 26.88
N GLY A 109 13.79 5.21 26.87
CA GLY A 109 12.79 5.30 27.93
C GLY A 109 11.95 6.59 27.88
N ALA A 110 11.09 6.79 28.88
CA ALA A 110 10.14 7.90 28.94
C ALA A 110 10.81 9.24 29.27
N GLY A 111 11.50 9.82 28.28
CA GLY A 111 12.07 11.16 28.35
C GLY A 111 11.07 12.26 27.95
N LEU A 112 11.33 13.50 28.38
CA LEU A 112 10.57 14.69 27.99
C LEU A 112 10.46 14.83 26.46
N ALA A 113 11.53 14.54 25.73
CA ALA A 113 11.56 14.61 24.26
C ALA A 113 10.65 13.57 23.59
N SER A 114 10.60 12.33 24.10
CA SER A 114 9.71 11.28 23.58
C SER A 114 8.24 11.59 23.84
N MET A 115 7.92 12.10 25.04
CA MET A 115 6.55 12.48 25.41
C MET A 115 6.08 13.73 24.64
N ALA A 116 6.94 14.73 24.46
CA ALA A 116 6.62 15.93 23.69
C ALA A 116 6.38 15.61 22.20
N ALA A 117 7.21 14.74 21.60
CA ALA A 117 7.02 14.31 20.21
C ALA A 117 5.73 13.48 20.03
N LEU A 118 5.40 12.60 20.99
CA LEU A 118 4.14 11.85 20.95
C LEU A 118 2.92 12.77 21.06
N LEU A 119 2.92 13.71 22.01
CA LEU A 119 1.83 14.66 22.19
C LEU A 119 1.68 15.60 20.99
N ALA A 120 2.77 16.07 20.41
CA ALA A 120 2.75 16.90 19.21
C ALA A 120 2.28 16.15 17.96
N GLY A 121 2.47 14.82 17.91
CA GLY A 121 1.94 13.99 16.82
C GLY A 121 0.47 13.58 16.97
N LEU A 122 -0.07 13.67 18.19
CA LEU A 122 -1.46 13.32 18.52
C LEU A 122 -2.44 14.51 18.45
N ALA A 123 -1.91 15.74 18.47
CA ALA A 123 -2.66 17.00 18.40
C ALA A 123 -2.91 17.42 16.94
#